data_AF-A0A6M2BS10-F1
#
_entry.id   AF-A0A6M2BS10-F1
#
_cell.length_a   1.000
_cell.length_b   1.000
_cell.length_c   1.000
_cell.angle_alpha   90.00
_cell.angle_beta   90.00
_cell.angle_gamma   90.00
#
_symmetry.space_group_name_H-M   'P 1'
#
loop_
_entity.id
_entity.type
_entity.pdbx_description
1 polymer ?
#
loop_
_entity_poly.entity_id
_entity_poly.type
_entity_poly.pdbx_seq_one_letter_code
_entity_poly.pdbx_strand_id
1 'polypeptide(L)'
;MNHSTAAPLTATPGSAPAWARTLRRFNDWWLTDIGGGPRVLKFAWIINTQKAGTFFFLGALMLYYADRTAAATSTAAWIYLALHGSYGLVWLTKDLAFPDPGWQKRVTWGAALCGMFGLAMYWSFGWLLISGTAQPHYPLPDAA
;
A
#
# COMPACT_ATOMS: atom_id res chain seq x y z
N MET A 1 -21.09 -30.52 -50.27
CA MET A 1 -20.55 -30.35 -48.91
C MET A 1 -20.95 -28.96 -48.43
N ASN A 2 -22.01 -28.86 -47.62
CA ASN A 2 -22.47 -27.59 -47.07
C ASN A 2 -21.72 -27.30 -45.77
N HIS A 3 -20.85 -26.30 -45.78
CA HIS A 3 -20.24 -25.77 -44.56
C HIS A 3 -21.29 -24.95 -43.80
N SER A 4 -21.84 -25.52 -42.73
CA SER A 4 -22.67 -24.77 -41.78
C SER A 4 -21.78 -23.85 -40.96
N THR A 5 -21.85 -22.55 -41.21
CA THR A 5 -21.21 -21.51 -40.40
C THR A 5 -22.01 -21.35 -39.11
N ALA A 6 -21.49 -21.85 -37.99
CA ALA A 6 -22.09 -21.62 -36.68
C ALA A 6 -21.99 -20.13 -36.32
N ALA A 7 -23.13 -19.50 -36.04
CA ALA A 7 -23.18 -18.12 -35.57
C ALA A 7 -22.53 -18.00 -34.17
N PRO A 8 -21.72 -16.97 -33.91
CA PRO A 8 -21.14 -16.77 -32.58
C PRO A 8 -22.25 -16.42 -31.59
N LEU A 9 -22.35 -17.17 -30.50
CA LEU A 9 -23.25 -16.88 -29.37
C LEU A 9 -22.79 -15.61 -28.68
N THR A 10 -23.39 -14.46 -29.02
CA THR A 10 -23.29 -13.22 -28.25
C THR A 10 -24.07 -13.39 -26.95
N ALA A 11 -23.44 -14.03 -25.96
CA ALA A 11 -23.94 -14.04 -24.59
C ALA A 11 -24.06 -12.59 -24.11
N THR A 12 -25.29 -12.10 -23.95
CA THR A 12 -25.53 -10.80 -23.34
C THR A 12 -25.10 -10.91 -21.88
N PRO A 13 -24.11 -10.12 -21.41
CA PRO A 13 -23.67 -10.21 -20.02
C PRO A 13 -24.85 -9.89 -19.10
N GLY A 14 -25.34 -10.89 -18.37
CA GLY A 14 -26.43 -10.74 -17.42
C GLY A 14 -26.07 -9.69 -16.36
N SER A 15 -27.01 -8.79 -16.04
CA SER A 15 -26.77 -7.74 -15.06
C SER A 15 -26.40 -8.35 -13.70
N ALA A 16 -25.29 -7.92 -13.09
CA ALA A 16 -24.86 -8.40 -11.78
C ALA A 16 -25.98 -8.25 -10.73
N PRO A 17 -26.12 -9.15 -9.73
CA PRO A 17 -27.16 -9.08 -8.71
C PRO A 17 -27.21 -7.72 -7.99
N ALA A 18 -28.39 -7.32 -7.49
CA ALA A 18 -28.60 -6.01 -6.88
C ALA A 18 -27.66 -5.74 -5.69
N TRP A 19 -27.47 -6.73 -4.81
CA TRP A 19 -26.57 -6.63 -3.67
C TRP A 19 -25.12 -6.35 -4.09
N ALA A 20 -24.65 -6.99 -5.17
CA ALA A 20 -23.29 -6.82 -5.68
C ALA A 20 -23.07 -5.40 -6.23
N ARG A 21 -24.08 -4.82 -6.88
CA ARG A 21 -24.03 -3.42 -7.33
C ARG A 21 -24.03 -2.45 -6.15
N THR A 22 -24.80 -2.72 -5.11
CA THR A 22 -24.82 -1.91 -3.89
C THR A 22 -23.48 -1.94 -3.17
N LEU A 23 -22.89 -3.12 -2.97
CA LEU A 23 -21.56 -3.26 -2.38
C LEU A 23 -20.49 -2.57 -3.21
N ARG A 24 -20.53 -2.71 -4.54
CA ARG A 24 -19.60 -2.00 -5.43
C ARG A 24 -19.71 -0.49 -5.29
N ARG A 25 -20.93 0.07 -5.25
CA ARG A 25 -21.16 1.51 -5.05
C ARG A 25 -20.61 1.99 -3.71
N PHE A 26 -20.83 1.22 -2.65
CA PHE A 26 -20.29 1.54 -1.33
C PHE A 26 -18.76 1.50 -1.33
N ASN A 27 -18.16 0.47 -1.92
CA ASN A 27 -16.72 0.34 -2.04
C ASN A 27 -16.09 1.47 -2.87
N ASP A 28 -16.70 1.80 -4.02
CA ASP A 28 -16.25 2.92 -4.84
C ASP A 28 -16.36 4.24 -4.05
N TRP A 29 -17.46 4.45 -3.32
CA TRP A 29 -17.60 5.63 -2.47
C TRP A 29 -16.50 5.73 -1.41
N TRP A 30 -16.23 4.65 -0.69
CA TRP A 30 -15.19 4.59 0.33
C TRP A 30 -13.79 4.80 -0.25
N LEU A 31 -13.49 4.21 -1.40
CA LEU A 31 -12.16 4.27 -1.99
C LEU A 31 -11.88 5.58 -2.72
N THR A 32 -12.89 6.23 -3.30
CA THR A 32 -12.66 7.39 -4.18
C THR A 32 -13.36 8.68 -3.76
N ASP A 33 -14.42 8.61 -2.97
CA ASP A 33 -15.38 9.71 -2.82
C ASP A 33 -15.73 10.12 -1.38
N ILE A 34 -14.98 9.63 -0.39
CA ILE A 34 -15.15 10.06 1.01
C ILE A 34 -15.09 11.58 1.10
N GLY A 35 -16.16 12.18 1.65
CA GLY A 35 -16.28 13.63 1.84
C GLY A 35 -16.56 14.44 0.57
N GLY A 36 -16.56 13.82 -0.61
CA GLY A 36 -16.80 14.50 -1.90
C GLY A 36 -15.69 15.49 -2.30
N GLY A 37 -16.02 16.41 -3.21
CA GLY A 37 -15.11 17.48 -3.65
C GLY A 37 -14.23 17.13 -4.86
N PRO A 38 -13.22 17.98 -5.16
CA PRO A 38 -12.42 17.85 -6.38
C PRO A 38 -11.51 16.62 -6.34
N ARG A 39 -11.47 15.87 -7.46
CA ARG A 39 -10.67 14.65 -7.61
C ARG A 39 -9.34 14.95 -8.30
N VAL A 40 -8.42 15.57 -7.57
CA VAL A 40 -7.16 16.09 -8.13
C VAL A 40 -5.99 15.12 -8.07
N LEU A 41 -5.95 14.23 -7.08
CA LEU A 41 -4.84 13.28 -6.87
C LEU A 41 -5.18 11.90 -7.43
N LYS A 42 -4.21 11.25 -8.06
CA LYS A 42 -4.31 9.81 -8.37
C LYS A 42 -4.06 9.01 -7.11
N PHE A 43 -4.81 7.92 -6.90
CA PHE A 43 -4.59 7.02 -5.77
C PHE A 43 -3.18 6.42 -5.78
N ALA A 44 -2.66 6.11 -6.99
CA ALA A 44 -1.29 5.65 -7.19
C ALA A 44 -0.24 6.59 -6.60
N TRP A 45 -0.45 7.91 -6.67
CA TRP A 45 0.52 8.86 -6.10
C TRP A 45 0.63 8.72 -4.59
N ILE A 46 -0.48 8.53 -3.90
CA ILE A 46 -0.52 8.35 -2.45
C ILE A 46 0.22 7.07 -2.07
N ILE A 47 -0.06 5.98 -2.78
CA ILE A 47 0.58 4.69 -2.53
C ILE A 47 2.08 4.79 -2.81
N ASN A 48 2.47 5.35 -3.96
CA ASN A 48 3.87 5.50 -4.35
C ASN A 48 4.64 6.38 -3.36
N THR A 49 4.05 7.47 -2.87
CA THR A 49 4.63 8.30 -1.82
C THR A 49 4.87 7.48 -0.56
N GLN A 50 3.94 6.63 -0.13
CA GLN A 50 4.17 5.78 1.03
C GLN A 50 5.28 4.73 0.77
N LYS A 51 5.24 4.04 -0.37
CA LYS A 51 6.21 2.98 -0.70
C LYS A 51 7.63 3.52 -0.85
N ALA A 52 7.80 4.58 -1.63
CA ALA A 52 9.09 5.25 -1.81
C ALA A 52 9.54 5.98 -0.54
N GLY A 53 8.59 6.64 0.14
CA GLY A 53 8.84 7.36 1.39
C GLY A 53 9.23 6.45 2.55
N THR A 54 8.93 5.15 2.49
CA THR A 54 9.24 4.19 3.56
C THR A 54 10.74 4.15 3.86
N PHE A 55 11.61 4.19 2.83
CA PHE A 55 13.06 4.20 3.04
C PHE A 55 13.50 5.44 3.84
N PHE A 56 13.06 6.63 3.41
CA PHE A 56 13.39 7.89 4.07
C PHE A 56 12.80 7.96 5.48
N PHE A 57 11.55 7.53 5.65
CA PHE A 57 10.87 7.51 6.93
C PHE A 57 11.60 6.61 7.95
N LEU A 58 11.90 5.37 7.57
CA LEU A 58 12.62 4.43 8.43
C LEU A 58 14.06 4.92 8.70
N GLY A 59 14.76 5.44 7.69
CA GLY A 59 16.09 6.01 7.86
C GLY A 59 16.10 7.21 8.82
N ALA A 60 15.13 8.12 8.70
CA ALA A 60 14.96 9.24 9.62
C ALA A 60 14.66 8.75 11.05
N LEU A 61 13.88 7.69 11.18
CA LEU A 61 13.62 7.02 12.46
C LEU A 61 14.88 6.43 13.07
N MET A 62 15.70 5.74 12.28
CA MET A 62 16.99 5.20 12.74
C MET A 62 17.90 6.34 13.20
N LEU A 63 17.98 7.44 12.45
CA LEU A 63 18.76 8.61 12.84
C LEU A 63 18.23 9.26 14.12
N TYR A 64 16.91 9.37 14.26
CA TYR A 64 16.28 9.98 15.43
C TYR A 64 16.45 9.12 16.69
N TYR A 65 16.48 7.78 16.58
CA TYR A 65 16.67 6.90 17.75
C TYR A 65 18.12 6.41 17.94
N ALA A 66 19.05 6.73 17.05
CA ALA A 66 20.43 6.21 17.07
C ALA A 66 21.16 6.40 18.40
N ASP A 67 20.95 7.54 19.06
CA ASP A 67 21.50 7.92 20.36
C ASP A 67 20.56 7.59 21.54
N ARG A 68 19.33 7.17 21.26
CA ARG A 68 18.27 6.93 22.25
C ARG A 68 18.11 5.45 22.58
N THR A 69 18.24 4.57 21.58
CA THR A 69 18.06 3.13 21.75
C THR A 69 19.02 2.33 20.88
N ALA A 70 19.58 1.25 21.43
CA ALA A 70 20.44 0.33 20.67
C ALA A 70 19.69 -0.40 19.54
N ALA A 71 18.36 -0.49 19.64
CA ALA A 71 17.50 -1.09 18.62
C ALA A 71 17.60 -0.33 17.27
N ALA A 72 17.79 0.99 17.31
CA ALA A 72 17.73 1.85 16.14
C ALA A 72 18.81 1.56 15.09
N THR A 73 19.98 1.11 15.52
CA THR A 73 21.12 0.76 14.66
C THR A 73 21.43 -0.73 14.67
N SER A 74 20.53 -1.53 15.22
CA SER A 74 20.65 -2.99 15.24
C SER A 74 20.65 -3.59 13.83
N THR A 75 21.20 -4.81 13.70
CA THR A 75 21.14 -5.59 12.46
C THR A 75 19.71 -5.74 11.94
N ALA A 76 18.74 -5.93 12.84
CA ALA A 76 17.34 -6.05 12.49
C ALA A 76 16.78 -4.77 11.86
N ALA A 77 17.14 -3.58 12.38
CA ALA A 77 16.72 -2.30 11.82
C ALA A 77 17.29 -2.08 10.41
N TRP A 78 18.58 -2.39 10.19
CA TRP A 78 19.20 -2.30 8.86
C TRP A 78 18.61 -3.28 7.85
N ILE A 79 18.36 -4.53 8.25
CA ILE A 79 17.68 -5.52 7.40
C ILE A 79 16.28 -5.01 7.04
N TYR A 80 15.53 -4.51 8.03
CA TYR A 80 14.18 -4.00 7.81
C TYR A 80 14.15 -2.80 6.85
N LEU A 81 15.09 -1.86 7.01
CA LEU A 81 15.28 -0.73 6.10
C LEU A 81 15.63 -1.20 4.69
N ALA A 82 16.57 -2.13 4.54
CA ALA A 82 16.99 -2.65 3.24
C ALA A 82 15.85 -3.37 2.51
N LEU A 83 15.11 -4.23 3.21
CA LEU A 83 13.95 -4.94 2.65
C LEU A 83 12.86 -3.97 2.19
N HIS A 84 12.43 -3.06 3.07
CA HIS A 84 11.33 -2.15 2.73
C HIS A 84 11.75 -1.07 1.73
N GLY A 85 13.01 -0.61 1.80
CA GLY A 85 13.56 0.35 0.84
C GLY A 85 13.67 -0.24 -0.56
N SER A 86 14.27 -1.42 -0.69
CA SER A 86 14.38 -2.11 -1.98
C SER A 86 13.00 -2.49 -2.53
N TYR A 87 12.07 -2.94 -1.67
CA TYR A 87 10.68 -3.16 -2.07
C TYR A 87 10.01 -1.88 -2.59
N GLY A 88 10.25 -0.72 -1.96
CA GLY A 88 9.77 0.57 -2.45
C GLY A 88 10.28 0.91 -3.86
N LEU A 89 11.55 0.61 -4.16
CA LEU A 89 12.10 0.78 -5.50
C LEU A 89 11.46 -0.17 -6.51
N VAL A 90 11.33 -1.46 -6.17
CA VAL A 90 10.64 -2.44 -7.03
C VAL A 90 9.20 -2.03 -7.30
N TRP A 91 8.51 -1.50 -6.29
CA TRP A 91 7.15 -0.99 -6.41
C TRP A 91 7.06 0.16 -7.41
N LEU A 92 7.96 1.15 -7.33
CA LEU A 92 8.00 2.27 -8.27
C LEU A 92 8.26 1.78 -9.69
N THR A 93 9.23 0.88 -9.88
CA THR A 93 9.49 0.26 -11.19
C THR A 93 8.25 -0.45 -11.71
N LYS A 94 7.53 -1.19 -10.85
CA LYS A 94 6.27 -1.84 -11.20
C LYS A 94 5.20 -0.83 -11.62
N ASP A 95 5.01 0.27 -10.91
CA ASP A 95 3.98 1.26 -11.28
C ASP A 95 4.33 2.01 -12.57
N LEU A 96 5.61 2.25 -12.84
CA LEU A 96 6.09 2.88 -14.08
C LEU A 96 5.95 1.95 -15.29
N ALA A 97 6.35 0.68 -15.17
CA ALA A 97 6.33 -0.28 -16.27
C ALA A 97 4.95 -0.90 -16.50
N PHE A 98 4.20 -1.16 -15.42
CA PHE A 98 2.93 -1.87 -15.42
C PHE A 98 1.92 -1.19 -14.48
N PRO A 99 1.45 0.02 -14.82
CA PRO A 99 0.54 0.79 -13.96
C PRO A 99 -0.79 0.06 -13.76
N ASP A 100 -1.23 -0.01 -12.50
CA ASP A 100 -2.51 -0.65 -12.17
C ASP A 100 -3.69 0.29 -12.49
N PRO A 101 -4.63 -0.09 -13.38
CA PRO A 101 -5.76 0.77 -13.75
C PRO A 101 -6.64 1.19 -12.57
N GLY A 102 -6.75 0.36 -11.53
CA GLY A 102 -7.50 0.66 -10.32
C GLY A 102 -6.90 1.83 -9.53
N TRP A 103 -5.57 1.93 -9.48
CA TRP A 103 -4.87 2.99 -8.75
C TRP A 103 -4.68 4.26 -9.56
N GLN A 104 -4.86 4.22 -10.89
CA GLN A 104 -4.84 5.42 -11.72
C GLN A 104 -6.11 6.28 -11.57
N LYS A 105 -7.14 5.79 -10.87
CA LYS A 105 -8.34 6.57 -10.56
C LYS A 105 -7.98 7.79 -9.70
N ARG A 106 -8.65 8.91 -10.01
CA ARG A 106 -8.54 10.14 -9.23
C ARG A 106 -9.48 10.07 -8.03
N VAL A 107 -8.97 10.45 -6.86
CA VAL A 107 -9.67 10.40 -5.58
C VAL A 107 -9.89 11.80 -5.02
N THR A 108 -10.94 11.93 -4.21
CA THR A 108 -11.22 13.12 -3.40
C THR A 108 -10.18 13.29 -2.30
N TRP A 109 -10.09 14.49 -1.72
CA TRP A 109 -9.19 14.76 -0.59
C TRP A 109 -9.49 13.90 0.64
N GLY A 110 -10.78 13.67 0.95
CA GLY A 110 -11.16 12.82 2.09
C GLY A 110 -10.71 11.37 1.90
N ALA A 111 -10.94 10.81 0.70
CA ALA A 111 -10.44 9.47 0.36
C ALA A 111 -8.90 9.42 0.35
N ALA A 112 -8.24 10.49 -0.12
CA ALA A 112 -6.78 10.57 -0.12
C ALA A 112 -6.19 10.54 1.30
N LEU A 113 -6.74 11.34 2.22
CA LEU A 113 -6.32 11.38 3.62
C LEU A 113 -6.59 10.05 4.32
N CYS A 114 -7.76 9.44 4.10
CA CYS A 114 -8.10 8.13 4.66
C CYS A 114 -7.12 7.05 4.15
N GLY A 115 -6.83 7.03 2.85
CA GLY A 115 -5.87 6.10 2.25
C GLY A 115 -4.45 6.32 2.78
N MET A 116 -4.00 7.58 2.87
CA MET A 116 -2.70 7.94 3.42
C MET A 116 -2.59 7.53 4.90
N PHE A 117 -3.63 7.76 5.70
CA PHE A 117 -3.66 7.34 7.10
C PHE A 117 -3.56 5.82 7.25
N GLY A 118 -4.38 5.08 6.48
CA GLY A 118 -4.34 3.61 6.49
C GLY A 118 -2.96 3.08 6.08
N LEU A 119 -2.32 3.68 5.08
CA LEU A 119 -0.97 3.34 4.67
C LEU A 119 0.10 3.76 5.69
N ALA A 120 -0.06 4.91 6.36
CA ALA A 120 0.85 5.36 7.41
C ALA A 120 0.82 4.43 8.63
N MET A 121 -0.33 3.81 8.94
CA MET A 121 -0.41 2.82 10.01
C MET A 121 0.52 1.62 9.78
N TYR A 122 0.87 1.26 8.53
CA TYR A 122 1.85 0.20 8.26
C TYR A 122 3.24 0.54 8.79
N TRP A 123 3.59 1.82 8.91
CA TRP A 123 4.86 2.23 9.49
C TRP A 123 4.95 2.02 11.00
N SER A 124 3.83 1.74 11.69
CA SER A 124 3.83 1.44 13.13
C SER A 124 4.76 0.26 13.46
N PHE A 125 4.83 -0.78 12.63
CA PHE A 125 5.72 -1.91 12.86
C PHE A 125 7.20 -1.53 12.77
N GLY A 126 7.57 -0.77 11.73
CA GLY A 126 8.93 -0.24 11.60
C GLY A 126 9.30 0.69 12.76
N TRP A 127 8.35 1.52 13.20
CA TRP A 127 8.52 2.36 14.38
C TRP A 127 8.73 1.54 15.66
N LEU A 128 7.91 0.52 15.93
CA LEU A 128 8.05 -0.36 17.10
C LEU A 128 9.42 -1.07 17.13
N LEU A 129 9.88 -1.54 15.96
CA LEU A 129 11.18 -2.19 15.79
C LEU A 129 12.33 -1.21 16.07
N ILE A 130 12.34 -0.04 15.42
CA ILE A 130 13.45 0.93 15.47
C ILE A 130 13.48 1.67 16.81
N SER A 131 12.31 2.04 17.35
CA SER A 131 12.20 2.66 18.68
C SER A 131 12.58 1.69 19.79
N GLY A 132 12.54 0.37 19.53
CA GLY A 132 12.82 -0.65 20.52
C GLY A 132 11.74 -0.81 21.60
N THR A 133 10.55 -0.23 21.39
CA THR A 133 9.42 -0.31 22.33
C THR A 133 8.83 -1.72 22.45
N ALA A 134 8.95 -2.53 21.41
CA ALA A 134 8.53 -3.92 21.41
C ALA A 134 9.76 -4.85 21.40
N GLN A 135 10.38 -5.05 22.57
CA GLN A 135 11.45 -6.06 22.73
C GLN A 135 10.84 -7.44 22.97
N PRO A 136 11.07 -8.43 22.09
CA PRO A 136 10.71 -9.80 22.38
C PRO A 136 11.61 -10.34 23.51
N HIS A 137 11.00 -10.76 24.61
CA HIS A 137 11.73 -11.46 25.68
C HIS A 137 11.98 -12.90 25.25
N TYR A 138 13.10 -13.15 24.59
CA TYR A 138 13.47 -14.48 24.14
C TYR A 138 14.16 -15.24 25.29
N PRO A 139 13.76 -16.50 25.59
CA PRO A 139 14.32 -17.24 26.72
C PRO A 139 15.72 -17.84 26.46
N LEU A 140 16.31 -17.62 25.27
CA LEU A 140 17.68 -18.06 24.97
C LEU A 140 18.65 -16.87 25.08
N PRO A 141 19.90 -17.11 25.52
CA PRO A 141 20.91 -16.05 25.59
C PRO A 141 21.13 -15.41 24.23
N ASP A 142 21.32 -14.09 24.21
CA ASP A 142 21.82 -13.40 23.02
C ASP A 142 23.16 -14.03 22.62
N ALA A 143 23.31 -14.38 21.34
CA ALA A 143 24.56 -14.95 20.85
C ALA A 143 25.71 -13.95 21.09
N ALA A 144 26.69 -14.38 21.88
CA ALA A 144 27.88 -13.62 22.26
C ALA A 144 28.78 -13.26 21.08
#